data_AF-A0A1I6K0L5-F1
#
_entry.id   AF-A0A1I6K0L5-F1
#
_cell.length_a   1.000
_cell.length_b   1.000
_cell.length_c   1.000
_cell.angle_alpha   90.00
_cell.angle_beta   90.00
_cell.angle_gamma   90.00
#
_symmetry.space_group_name_H-M   'P 1'
#
loop_
_entity.id
_entity.type
_entity.pdbx_description
1 polymer ?
#
loop_
_entity_poly.entity_id
_entity_poly.type
_entity_poly.pdbx_seq_one_letter_code
_entity_poly.pdbx_strand_id
1 'polypeptide(L)'
;MQLIDTTAALARALVSPLAPNIKRLLTLRRTQLGTIEGAARFIVVEPGDTVADVERALAFPLADEGEPCFDWAADHDGLFEAAFNLSDDSAADVMLVPDTDGIDSDLLALCRFHATTPLTP
;
A
#
# COMPACT_ATOMS: atom_id res chain seq x y z
N MET A 1 -10.04 -4.76 -4.22
CA MET A 1 -9.00 -3.71 -4.19
C MET A 1 -9.59 -2.31 -4.30
N GLN A 2 -9.02 -1.33 -3.60
CA GLN A 2 -9.37 0.08 -3.71
C GLN A 2 -8.15 0.95 -4.10
N LEU A 3 -8.33 1.84 -5.09
CA LEU A 3 -7.31 2.82 -5.51
C LEU A 3 -7.63 4.22 -4.98
N ILE A 4 -6.62 4.90 -4.44
CA ILE A 4 -6.76 6.23 -3.83
C ILE A 4 -5.59 7.13 -4.26
N ASP A 5 -5.84 8.03 -5.19
CA ASP A 5 -4.85 8.93 -5.80
C ASP A 5 -5.27 10.42 -5.75
N THR A 6 -6.50 10.70 -5.33
CA THR A 6 -7.06 12.06 -5.26
C THR A 6 -7.58 12.37 -3.87
N THR A 7 -7.60 13.66 -3.53
CA THR A 7 -8.17 14.13 -2.26
C THR A 7 -9.62 13.67 -2.08
N ALA A 8 -10.41 13.64 -3.17
CA ALA A 8 -11.78 13.17 -3.16
C ALA A 8 -11.90 11.66 -2.93
N ALA A 9 -11.04 10.85 -3.56
CA ALA A 9 -11.00 9.41 -3.30
C ALA A 9 -10.63 9.11 -1.85
N LEU A 10 -9.65 9.84 -1.30
CA LEU A 10 -9.24 9.70 0.09
C LEU A 10 -10.39 10.04 1.04
N ALA A 11 -11.09 11.16 0.82
CA ALA A 11 -12.25 11.53 1.63
C ALA A 11 -13.33 10.45 1.63
N ARG A 12 -13.61 9.84 0.46
CA ARG A 12 -14.56 8.72 0.34
C ARG A 12 -14.07 7.48 1.10
N ALA A 13 -12.79 7.12 0.97
CA ALA A 13 -12.20 5.98 1.66
C ALA A 13 -12.30 6.13 3.19
N LEU A 14 -12.03 7.32 3.73
CA LEU A 14 -12.06 7.59 5.18
C LEU A 14 -13.47 7.44 5.79
N VAL A 15 -14.54 7.69 5.03
CA VAL A 15 -15.93 7.52 5.50
C VAL A 15 -16.54 6.16 5.15
N SER A 16 -15.85 5.35 4.33
CA SER A 16 -16.26 3.99 3.96
C SER A 16 -15.98 2.96 5.08
N PRO A 17 -16.44 1.70 5.01
CA PRO A 17 -16.19 0.69 6.04
C PRO A 17 -14.77 0.08 6.00
N LEU A 18 -13.74 0.84 5.60
CA LEU A 18 -12.35 0.41 5.70
C LEU A 18 -11.91 0.17 7.15
N ALA A 19 -10.95 -0.75 7.32
CA ALA A 19 -10.38 -1.07 8.62
C ALA A 19 -9.76 0.18 9.30
N PRO A 20 -9.88 0.33 10.63
CA PRO A 20 -9.40 1.52 11.34
C PRO A 20 -7.91 1.82 11.18
N ASN A 21 -7.06 0.79 11.14
CA ASN A 21 -5.62 0.92 10.93
C ASN A 21 -5.29 1.50 9.54
N ILE A 22 -5.98 1.06 8.48
CA ILE A 22 -5.85 1.61 7.12
C ILE A 22 -6.21 3.09 7.11
N LYS A 23 -7.36 3.46 7.70
CA LYS A 23 -7.79 4.87 7.79
C LYS A 23 -6.78 5.74 8.54
N ARG A 24 -6.22 5.21 9.64
CA ARG A 24 -5.18 5.89 10.43
C ARG A 24 -3.93 6.13 9.59
N LEU A 25 -3.45 5.12 8.87
CA LEU A 25 -2.25 5.24 8.04
C LEU A 25 -2.46 6.21 6.88
N LEU A 26 -3.59 6.12 6.17
CA LEU A 26 -3.95 7.07 5.10
C LEU A 26 -4.01 8.52 5.62
N THR A 27 -4.57 8.73 6.82
CA THR A 27 -4.63 10.04 7.47
C THR A 27 -3.24 10.56 7.85
N LEU A 28 -2.36 9.68 8.33
CA LEU A 28 -0.98 10.00 8.66
C LEU A 28 -0.21 10.43 7.40
N ARG A 29 -0.27 9.64 6.32
CA ARG A 29 0.42 9.95 5.06
C ARG A 29 -0.08 11.24 4.43
N ARG A 30 -1.39 11.50 4.43
CA ARG A 30 -1.93 12.80 4.02
C ARG A 30 -1.33 13.95 4.85
N THR A 31 -1.21 13.77 6.16
CA THR A 31 -0.63 14.81 7.04
C THR A 31 0.86 15.04 6.74
N GLN A 32 1.62 14.00 6.47
CA GLN A 32 3.05 14.08 6.15
C GLN A 32 3.32 14.67 4.76
N LEU A 33 2.52 14.31 3.77
CA LEU A 33 2.66 14.79 2.38
C LEU A 33 2.00 16.16 2.17
N GLY A 34 1.11 16.59 3.06
CA GLY A 34 0.24 17.77 2.90
C GLY A 34 -0.93 17.50 1.94
N THR A 35 -0.64 17.00 0.74
CA THR A 35 -1.61 16.47 -0.24
C THR A 35 -1.15 15.11 -0.74
N ILE A 36 -2.09 14.20 -1.02
CA ILE A 36 -1.76 12.94 -1.70
C ILE A 36 -1.78 13.08 -3.22
N GLU A 37 -2.54 14.05 -3.74
CA GLU A 37 -2.78 14.18 -5.18
C GLU A 37 -1.51 14.62 -5.90
N GLY A 38 -1.03 13.78 -6.81
CA GLY A 38 0.26 13.95 -7.48
C GLY A 38 1.48 13.56 -6.63
N ALA A 39 1.29 13.22 -5.35
CA ALA A 39 2.37 12.79 -4.45
C ALA A 39 2.38 11.27 -4.21
N ALA A 40 1.20 10.67 -4.03
CA ALA A 40 1.06 9.24 -3.78
C ALA A 40 -0.24 8.68 -4.36
N ARG A 41 -0.16 7.47 -4.92
CA ARG A 41 -1.30 6.63 -5.29
C ARG A 41 -1.31 5.42 -4.37
N PHE A 42 -2.33 5.29 -3.53
CA PHE A 42 -2.48 4.15 -2.62
C PHE A 42 -3.28 3.02 -3.28
N ILE A 43 -2.75 1.80 -3.18
CA ILE A 43 -3.39 0.56 -3.60
C ILE A 43 -3.73 -0.23 -2.33
N VAL A 44 -5.00 -0.22 -1.93
CA VAL A 44 -5.46 -0.95 -0.75
C VAL A 44 -5.93 -2.33 -1.18
N VAL A 45 -5.20 -3.36 -0.75
CA VAL A 45 -5.50 -4.76 -1.05
C VAL A 45 -6.63 -5.24 -0.15
N GLU A 46 -7.57 -5.96 -0.74
CA GLU A 46 -8.76 -6.50 -0.09
C GLU A 46 -8.80 -8.04 -0.24
N PRO A 47 -9.57 -8.74 0.61
CA PRO A 47 -9.73 -10.18 0.47
C PRO A 47 -10.24 -10.59 -0.91
N GLY A 48 -9.57 -11.57 -1.51
CA GLY A 48 -9.87 -12.07 -2.86
C GLY A 48 -9.13 -11.37 -4.00
N ASP A 49 -8.40 -10.28 -3.75
CA ASP A 49 -7.45 -9.75 -4.72
C ASP A 49 -6.26 -10.70 -4.87
N THR A 50 -5.80 -10.92 -6.10
CA THR A 50 -4.65 -11.77 -6.41
C THR A 50 -3.36 -10.96 -6.59
N VAL A 51 -2.19 -11.59 -6.48
CA VAL A 51 -0.91 -10.97 -6.90
C VAL A 51 -1.01 -10.32 -8.28
N ALA A 52 -1.61 -11.03 -9.26
CA ALA A 52 -1.76 -10.52 -10.62
C ALA A 52 -2.67 -9.28 -10.72
N ASP A 53 -3.71 -9.17 -9.87
CA ASP A 53 -4.55 -7.97 -9.81
C ASP A 53 -3.78 -6.77 -9.27
N VAL A 54 -2.95 -6.99 -8.24
CA VAL A 54 -2.11 -5.95 -7.64
C VAL A 54 -1.05 -5.48 -8.63
N GLU A 55 -0.33 -6.40 -9.28
CA GLU A 55 0.67 -6.08 -10.32
C GLU A 55 0.03 -5.33 -11.50
N ARG A 56 -1.19 -5.70 -11.88
CA ARG A 56 -1.95 -4.98 -12.91
C ARG A 56 -2.32 -3.55 -12.47
N ALA A 57 -2.58 -3.32 -11.19
CA ALA A 57 -2.85 -2.00 -10.64
C ALA A 57 -1.59 -1.13 -10.58
N LEU A 58 -0.48 -1.74 -10.16
CA LEU A 58 0.86 -1.15 -10.12
C LEU A 58 1.38 -0.86 -11.54
N ALA A 59 1.01 -1.69 -12.52
CA ALA A 59 1.54 -1.73 -13.88
C ALA A 59 2.99 -2.23 -13.99
N PHE A 60 3.46 -2.96 -12.98
CA PHE A 60 4.77 -3.63 -12.95
C PHE A 60 4.75 -4.79 -11.93
N PRO A 61 5.72 -5.73 -12.01
CA PRO A 61 5.78 -6.88 -11.10
C PRO A 61 6.04 -6.51 -9.64
N LEU A 62 5.56 -7.32 -8.70
CA LEU A 62 5.85 -7.14 -7.27
C LEU A 62 7.26 -7.61 -6.88
N ALA A 63 7.79 -8.58 -7.63
CA ALA A 63 9.14 -9.10 -7.48
C ALA A 63 9.74 -9.47 -8.84
N ASP A 64 11.06 -9.35 -8.96
CA ASP A 64 11.85 -9.78 -10.11
C ASP A 64 13.02 -10.65 -9.64
N GLU A 65 13.22 -11.80 -10.28
CA GLU A 65 14.19 -12.83 -9.89
C GLU A 65 14.19 -13.24 -8.40
N GLY A 66 13.06 -13.04 -7.70
CA GLY A 66 12.91 -13.35 -6.28
C GLY A 66 13.22 -12.20 -5.32
N GLU A 67 13.61 -11.04 -5.83
CA GLU A 67 13.80 -9.80 -5.06
C GLU A 67 12.59 -8.88 -5.23
N PRO A 68 12.15 -8.17 -4.17
CA PRO A 68 11.01 -7.29 -4.23
C PRO A 68 11.31 -6.04 -5.06
N CYS A 69 10.30 -5.54 -5.78
CA CYS A 69 10.42 -4.33 -6.58
C CYS A 69 10.08 -3.03 -5.81
N PHE A 70 9.66 -3.12 -4.54
CA PHE A 70 9.45 -1.93 -3.70
C PHE A 70 10.76 -1.38 -3.16
N ASP A 71 10.84 -0.06 -2.98
CA ASP A 71 12.01 0.61 -2.40
C ASP A 71 12.13 0.35 -0.90
N TRP A 72 10.98 0.28 -0.22
CA TRP A 72 10.89 -0.05 1.19
C TRP A 72 9.54 -0.67 1.52
N ALA A 73 9.53 -1.49 2.57
CA ALA A 73 8.33 -2.05 3.16
C ALA A 73 8.35 -1.92 4.69
N ALA A 74 7.22 -1.56 5.27
CA ALA A 74 7.03 -1.38 6.70
C ALA A 74 5.83 -2.18 7.20
N ASP A 75 5.94 -2.74 8.40
CA ASP A 75 4.84 -3.39 9.12
C ASP A 75 4.30 -2.46 10.21
N HIS A 76 3.05 -2.04 10.07
CA HIS A 76 2.32 -1.21 11.03
C HIS A 76 1.39 -2.02 11.92
N ASP A 77 1.93 -3.09 12.53
CA ASP A 77 1.20 -4.00 13.44
C ASP A 77 0.04 -4.70 12.73
N GLY A 78 0.38 -5.51 11.72
CA GLY A 78 -0.59 -6.26 10.92
C GLY A 78 -1.18 -5.46 9.76
N LEU A 79 -0.52 -4.38 9.35
CA LEU A 79 -0.79 -3.67 8.10
C LEU A 79 0.54 -3.35 7.43
N PHE A 80 0.83 -4.05 6.33
CA PHE A 80 2.03 -3.77 5.55
C PHE A 80 1.81 -2.58 4.65
N GLU A 81 2.84 -1.75 4.53
CA GLU A 81 2.94 -0.63 3.61
C GLU A 81 4.21 -0.80 2.79
N ALA A 82 4.10 -0.90 1.47
CA ALA A 82 5.23 -0.96 0.56
C ALA A 82 5.15 0.17 -0.46
N ALA A 83 6.25 0.91 -0.63
CA ALA A 83 6.29 2.04 -1.57
C ALA A 83 7.20 1.75 -2.76
N PHE A 84 6.79 2.25 -3.92
CA PHE A 84 7.47 2.11 -5.20
C PHE A 84 7.63 3.51 -5.81
N ASN A 85 8.85 4.02 -5.86
CA ASN A 85 9.21 5.26 -6.54
C ASN A 85 9.83 4.91 -7.88
N LEU A 86 8.98 4.74 -8.89
CA LEU A 86 9.42 4.39 -10.24
C LEU A 86 10.15 5.55 -10.95
N SER A 87 9.86 6.81 -10.57
CA SER A 87 10.57 8.00 -11.04
C SER A 87 10.29 9.24 -10.17
N ASP A 88 11.24 10.18 -10.12
CA ASP A 88 11.12 11.44 -9.34
C ASP A 88 9.97 12.36 -9.80
N ASP A 89 9.49 12.19 -11.04
CA ASP A 89 8.44 13.03 -11.66
C ASP A 89 7.04 12.40 -11.56
N SER A 90 6.91 11.24 -10.91
CA SER A 90 5.64 10.53 -10.72
C SER A 90 5.26 10.43 -9.25
N ALA A 91 3.96 10.40 -8.97
CA ALA A 91 3.45 10.03 -7.65
C ALA A 91 3.99 8.64 -7.24
N ALA A 92 4.38 8.49 -5.99
CA ALA A 92 4.80 7.21 -5.46
C ALA A 92 3.62 6.24 -5.42
N ASP A 93 3.80 5.01 -5.89
CA ASP A 93 2.83 3.95 -5.65
C ASP A 93 3.01 3.40 -4.24
N VAL A 94 1.93 3.28 -3.49
CA VAL A 94 1.98 2.79 -2.10
C VAL A 94 0.94 1.68 -1.93
N MET A 95 1.42 0.45 -1.79
CA MET A 95 0.57 -0.70 -1.54
C MET A 95 0.33 -0.88 -0.04
N LEU A 96 -0.93 -1.02 0.35
CA LEU A 96 -1.37 -1.31 1.71
C LEU A 96 -1.99 -2.72 1.77
N VAL A 97 -1.37 -3.61 2.53
CA VAL A 97 -1.75 -5.03 2.63
C VAL A 97 -2.11 -5.38 4.08
N PRO A 98 -3.38 -5.62 4.41
CA PRO A 98 -3.78 -6.09 5.73
C PRO A 98 -3.21 -7.49 5.99
N ASP A 99 -2.64 -7.75 7.17
CA ASP A 99 -2.21 -9.10 7.54
C ASP A 99 -3.38 -9.92 8.10
N THR A 100 -4.31 -10.29 7.23
CA THR A 100 -5.56 -10.98 7.61
C THR A 100 -5.92 -12.10 6.65
N ASP A 101 -6.77 -13.03 7.11
CA ASP A 101 -7.32 -14.10 6.28
C ASP A 101 -8.01 -13.56 5.02
N GLY A 102 -7.82 -14.26 3.90
CA GLY A 102 -8.41 -13.91 2.60
C GLY A 102 -7.56 -13.00 1.73
N ILE A 103 -6.47 -12.43 2.26
CA ILE A 103 -5.40 -11.84 1.43
C ILE A 103 -4.58 -12.97 0.80
N ASP A 104 -4.15 -12.75 -0.44
CA ASP A 104 -3.30 -13.66 -1.19
C ASP A 104 -2.06 -14.06 -0.37
N SER A 105 -1.83 -15.38 -0.25
CA SER A 105 -0.76 -15.92 0.59
C SER A 105 0.62 -15.57 0.10
N ASP A 106 0.82 -15.43 -1.21
CA ASP A 106 2.12 -15.11 -1.79
C ASP A 106 2.45 -13.64 -1.53
N LEU A 107 1.43 -12.76 -1.55
CA LEU A 107 1.57 -11.37 -1.17
C LEU A 107 1.93 -11.22 0.31
N LEU A 108 1.24 -11.95 1.20
CA LEU A 108 1.55 -11.96 2.64
C LEU A 108 2.96 -12.51 2.89
N ALA A 109 3.37 -13.56 2.18
CA ALA A 109 4.71 -14.11 2.31
C ALA A 109 5.78 -13.09 1.92
N LEU A 110 5.60 -12.39 0.80
CA LEU A 110 6.49 -11.33 0.35
C LEU A 110 6.57 -10.20 1.38
N CYS A 111 5.42 -9.68 1.84
CA CYS A 111 5.38 -8.61 2.82
C CYS A 111 6.01 -9.01 4.15
N ARG A 112 5.67 -10.17 4.72
CA ARG A 112 6.22 -10.63 6.01
C ARG A 112 7.73 -10.88 5.96
N PHE A 113 8.25 -11.27 4.80
CA PHE A 113 9.68 -11.54 4.64
C PHE A 113 10.53 -10.25 4.58
N HIS A 114 10.01 -9.21 3.95
CA HIS A 114 10.77 -7.98 3.66
C HIS A 114 10.36 -6.76 4.50
N ALA A 115 9.14 -6.70 5.00
CA ALA A 115 8.67 -5.57 5.79
C ALA A 115 9.38 -5.54 7.15
N THR A 116 9.77 -4.34 7.55
CA THR A 116 10.36 -4.10 8.86
C THR A 116 9.39 -3.31 9.72
N THR A 117 9.31 -3.60 11.01
CA THR A 117 8.58 -2.73 11.92
C THR A 117 9.31 -1.38 11.97
N PRO A 118 8.67 -0.27 11.54
CA PRO A 118 9.33 1.02 11.60
C PRO A 118 9.60 1.37 13.05
N LEU A 119 10.82 1.84 13.33
CA LEU A 119 11.14 2.45 14.61
C LEU A 119 10.18 3.65 14.76
N THR A 120 9.29 3.59 15.74
CA THR A 120 8.34 4.68 16.01
C THR A 120 9.09 6.01 16.11
N PRO A 121 8.59 7.10 15.46
CA PRO A 121 9.16 8.44 15.64
C PRO A 121 8.98 8.95 17.08
#